data_AF-A0A2V8M5D7-F1
#
_entry.id   AF-A0A2V8M5D7-F1
#
_cell.length_a   1.000
_cell.length_b   1.000
_cell.length_c   1.000
_cell.angle_alpha   90.00
_cell.angle_beta   90.00
_cell.angle_gamma   90.00
#
_symmetry.space_group_name_H-M   'P 1'
#
loop_
_entity.id
_entity.type
_entity.pdbx_description
1 polymer ?
#
loop_
_entity_poly.entity_id
_entity_poly.type
_entity_poly.pdbx_seq_one_letter_code
_entity_poly.pdbx_strand_id
1 'polypeptide(L)'
;MEESYSTQRLLELRKFTRAIADLLRTQMREYLSTLAPLFRPRNVLGNYAEGGAYEASRTGEKAFKELQELYQIIAQSKLYRLPLELKTPLEVINPQLEMTPVEYTHVAASGNEKKTILVTSPLKWALTYGGFGPGHFRELLNGDNRTTDDLQQFVLHHLMMHSVVTKQPGLAKILRALHFPLSVEQSPEFGDLPLTYVSASISTVRPPDEVLIESTEVSGMNA
;
A
#
# COMPACT_ATOMS: atom_id res chain seq x y z
N MET A 1 -1.53 -29.69 18.77
CA MET A 1 -0.39 -30.45 18.22
C MET A 1 0.66 -29.42 17.84
N GLU A 2 1.65 -29.22 18.71
CA GLU A 2 2.84 -28.44 18.37
C GLU A 2 3.71 -29.31 17.47
N GLU A 3 3.48 -29.24 16.15
CA GLU A 3 4.51 -29.70 15.22
C GLU A 3 5.70 -28.76 15.39
N SER A 4 6.80 -29.31 15.93
CA SER A 4 8.10 -28.66 16.00
C SER A 4 8.45 -28.07 14.62
N TYR A 5 8.49 -26.74 14.52
CA TYR A 5 8.95 -26.04 13.33
C TYR A 5 10.45 -26.30 13.16
N SER A 6 10.83 -27.35 12.42
CA SER A 6 12.22 -27.56 12.02
C SER A 6 12.59 -26.64 10.84
N THR A 7 13.88 -26.29 10.72
CA THR A 7 14.40 -25.46 9.62
C THR A 7 14.10 -26.08 8.24
N GLN A 8 14.11 -27.41 8.13
CA GLN A 8 13.73 -28.11 6.91
C GLN A 8 12.24 -27.94 6.58
N ARG A 9 11.36 -28.09 7.58
CA ARG A 9 9.92 -27.91 7.41
C ARG A 9 9.57 -26.47 7.04
N LEU A 10 10.26 -25.51 7.63
CA LEU A 10 10.16 -24.09 7.28
C LEU A 10 10.45 -23.86 5.80
N LEU A 11 11.53 -24.44 5.26
CA LEU A 11 11.91 -24.28 3.86
C LEU A 11 10.85 -24.85 2.91
N GLU A 12 10.26 -26.00 3.24
CA GLU A 12 9.14 -26.57 2.49
C GLU A 12 7.92 -25.65 2.49
N LEU A 13 7.48 -25.20 3.67
CA LEU A 13 6.33 -24.30 3.82
C LEU A 13 6.56 -22.95 3.11
N ARG A 14 7.80 -22.45 3.09
CA ARG A 14 8.17 -21.24 2.35
C ARG A 14 8.04 -21.43 0.84
N LYS A 15 8.40 -22.60 0.30
CA LYS A 15 8.21 -22.92 -1.13
C LYS A 15 6.74 -22.94 -1.51
N PHE A 16 5.89 -23.58 -0.68
CA PHE A 16 4.44 -23.60 -0.92
C PHE A 16 3.83 -22.20 -0.82
N THR A 17 4.17 -21.45 0.22
CA THR A 17 3.71 -20.05 0.38
C THR A 17 4.10 -19.20 -0.83
N ARG A 18 5.33 -19.34 -1.35
CA ARG A 18 5.77 -18.60 -2.55
C ARG A 18 4.96 -18.99 -3.78
N ALA A 19 4.79 -20.29 -4.04
CA ALA A 19 4.03 -20.76 -5.19
C ALA A 19 2.57 -20.25 -5.18
N ILE A 20 1.93 -20.26 -4.00
CA ILE A 20 0.58 -19.73 -3.82
C ILE A 20 0.55 -18.21 -3.98
N ALA A 21 1.52 -17.49 -3.39
CA ALA A 21 1.62 -16.04 -3.52
C ALA A 21 1.81 -15.60 -4.98
N ASP A 22 2.67 -16.28 -5.74
CA ASP A 22 2.92 -15.97 -7.15
C ASP A 22 1.67 -16.23 -8.02
N LEU A 23 0.96 -17.34 -7.76
CA LEU A 23 -0.30 -17.65 -8.43
C LEU A 23 -1.35 -16.56 -8.17
N LEU A 24 -1.61 -16.24 -6.90
CA LEU A 24 -2.62 -15.27 -6.50
C LEU A 24 -2.26 -13.85 -6.95
N ARG A 25 -0.97 -13.49 -6.88
CA ARG A 25 -0.45 -12.23 -7.41
C ARG A 25 -0.73 -12.10 -8.90
N THR A 26 -0.51 -13.16 -9.66
CA THR A 26 -0.76 -13.17 -11.12
C THR A 26 -2.24 -12.97 -11.43
N GLN A 27 -3.11 -13.73 -10.76
CA GLN A 27 -4.56 -13.57 -10.90
C GLN A 27 -5.04 -12.16 -10.54
N MET A 28 -4.56 -11.60 -9.43
CA MET A 28 -4.94 -10.25 -9.02
C MET A 28 -4.50 -9.20 -10.04
N ARG A 29 -3.30 -9.33 -10.63
CA ARG A 29 -2.83 -8.41 -11.68
C ARG A 29 -3.71 -8.47 -12.92
N GLU A 30 -4.19 -9.64 -13.33
CA GLU A 30 -5.13 -9.78 -14.43
C GLU A 30 -6.46 -9.07 -14.15
N TYR A 31 -7.03 -9.27 -12.95
CA TYR A 31 -8.24 -8.56 -12.53
C TYR A 31 -8.04 -7.04 -12.47
N LEU A 32 -6.94 -6.57 -11.87
CA LEU A 32 -6.61 -5.14 -11.82
C LEU A 32 -6.43 -4.55 -13.21
N SER A 33 -5.83 -5.28 -14.16
CA SER A 33 -5.67 -4.78 -15.53
C SER A 33 -7.02 -4.54 -16.21
N THR A 34 -8.01 -5.40 -15.94
CA THR A 34 -9.38 -5.27 -16.44
C THR A 34 -10.13 -4.13 -15.75
N LEU A 35 -9.96 -3.99 -14.44
CA LEU A 35 -10.64 -2.99 -13.62
C LEU A 35 -9.94 -1.62 -13.62
N ALA A 36 -8.74 -1.50 -14.16
CA ALA A 36 -7.91 -0.29 -14.13
C ALA A 36 -8.63 1.01 -14.54
N PRO A 37 -9.51 1.04 -15.57
CA PRO A 37 -10.25 2.25 -15.91
C PRO A 37 -11.14 2.79 -14.80
N LEU A 38 -11.64 1.92 -13.91
CA LEU A 38 -12.49 2.32 -12.79
C LEU A 38 -11.69 3.00 -11.68
N PHE A 39 -10.39 2.71 -11.58
CA PHE A 39 -9.50 3.29 -10.59
C PHE A 39 -8.98 4.69 -10.97
N ARG A 40 -9.39 5.27 -12.09
CA ARG A 40 -8.92 6.61 -12.47
C ARG A 40 -9.48 7.67 -11.51
N PRO A 41 -8.66 8.57 -10.94
CA PRO A 41 -9.12 9.62 -10.03
C PRO A 41 -10.28 10.46 -10.58
N ARG A 42 -10.26 10.73 -11.89
CA ARG A 42 -11.28 11.49 -12.62
C ARG A 42 -12.71 10.94 -12.44
N ASN A 43 -12.86 9.64 -12.24
CA ASN A 43 -14.19 9.02 -12.03
C ASN A 43 -14.87 9.50 -10.74
N VAL A 44 -14.10 10.01 -9.78
CA VAL A 44 -14.59 10.49 -8.47
C VAL A 44 -14.40 11.99 -8.32
N LEU A 45 -13.26 12.50 -8.76
CA LEU A 45 -12.87 13.91 -8.60
C LEU A 45 -13.30 14.79 -9.78
N GLY A 46 -13.82 14.22 -10.86
CA GLY A 46 -14.24 14.98 -12.03
C GLY A 46 -13.08 15.83 -12.57
N ASN A 47 -13.35 17.12 -12.83
CA ASN A 47 -12.35 18.05 -13.37
C ASN A 47 -11.31 18.52 -12.35
N TYR A 48 -11.46 18.15 -11.07
CA TYR A 48 -10.43 18.45 -10.08
C TYR A 48 -9.20 17.54 -10.21
N ALA A 49 -9.23 16.52 -11.08
CA ALA A 49 -8.06 15.73 -11.50
C ALA A 49 -7.88 15.87 -13.02
N GLU A 50 -6.65 16.07 -13.49
CA GLU A 50 -6.36 16.35 -14.91
C GLU A 50 -6.85 15.26 -15.89
N GLY A 51 -7.28 15.68 -17.10
CA GLY A 51 -7.59 14.76 -18.21
C GLY A 51 -8.63 15.17 -19.28
N GLY A 52 -9.08 16.43 -19.38
CA GLY A 52 -9.96 16.85 -20.49
C GLY A 52 -10.58 18.24 -20.31
N ALA A 53 -11.09 18.82 -21.39
CA ALA A 53 -11.68 20.16 -21.43
C ALA A 53 -12.70 20.38 -20.30
N TYR A 54 -12.64 21.58 -19.71
CA TYR A 54 -13.52 22.06 -18.66
C TYR A 54 -14.99 21.96 -19.09
N GLU A 55 -15.68 20.89 -18.70
CA GLU A 55 -17.14 20.87 -18.70
C GLU A 55 -17.59 21.05 -17.26
N ALA A 56 -18.29 22.15 -16.97
CA ALA A 56 -18.83 22.48 -15.65
C ALA A 56 -19.88 21.46 -15.16
N SER A 57 -19.49 20.21 -14.94
CA SER A 57 -20.28 19.24 -14.22
C SER A 57 -19.98 19.43 -12.73
N ARG A 58 -21.02 19.52 -11.90
CA ARG A 58 -20.94 19.55 -10.43
C ARG A 58 -20.47 18.21 -9.83
N THR A 59 -19.97 17.31 -10.66
CA THR A 59 -19.59 15.95 -10.28
C THR A 59 -18.20 16.00 -9.66
N GLY A 60 -18.09 15.56 -8.40
CA GLY A 60 -16.82 15.45 -7.69
C GLY A 60 -16.48 16.58 -6.73
N GLU A 61 -17.25 17.69 -6.68
CA GLU A 61 -17.01 18.80 -5.73
C GLU A 61 -17.00 18.32 -4.28
N LYS A 62 -17.99 17.51 -3.88
CA LYS A 62 -18.05 16.91 -2.54
C LYS A 62 -16.83 16.04 -2.25
N ALA A 63 -16.44 15.17 -3.19
CA ALA A 63 -15.31 14.27 -3.02
C ALA A 63 -13.97 15.03 -2.99
N PHE A 64 -13.86 16.10 -3.77
CA PHE A 64 -12.69 16.98 -3.76
C PHE A 64 -12.59 17.75 -2.44
N LYS A 65 -13.69 18.29 -1.92
CA LYS A 65 -13.71 18.96 -0.61
C LYS A 65 -13.27 18.03 0.51
N GLU A 66 -13.80 16.81 0.54
CA GLU A 66 -13.39 15.79 1.52
C GLU A 66 -11.90 15.40 1.37
N LEU A 67 -11.38 15.33 0.14
CA LEU A 67 -9.96 15.11 -0.13
C LEU A 67 -9.11 16.30 0.36
N GLN A 68 -9.56 17.54 0.15
CA GLN A 68 -8.88 18.75 0.63
C GLN A 68 -8.81 18.79 2.15
N GLU A 69 -9.91 18.47 2.83
CA GLU A 69 -9.97 18.39 4.30
C GLU A 69 -8.98 17.34 4.83
N LEU A 70 -8.98 16.15 4.23
CA LEU A 70 -8.05 15.09 4.60
C LEU A 70 -6.59 15.48 4.30
N TYR A 71 -6.33 16.11 3.15
CA TYR A 71 -5.01 16.61 2.79
C TYR A 71 -4.51 17.63 3.82
N GLN A 72 -5.33 18.58 4.26
CA GLN A 72 -4.93 19.58 5.25
C GLN A 72 -4.52 18.95 6.58
N ILE A 73 -5.23 17.92 7.03
CA ILE A 73 -4.87 17.16 8.24
C ILE A 73 -3.49 16.51 8.08
N ILE A 74 -3.27 15.82 6.95
CA ILE A 74 -1.99 15.15 6.68
C ILE A 74 -0.85 16.16 6.49
N ALA A 75 -1.08 17.25 5.75
CA ALA A 75 -0.10 18.29 5.47
C ALA A 75 0.43 18.96 6.74
N GLN A 76 -0.43 19.14 7.75
CA GLN A 76 -0.06 19.71 9.06
C GLN A 76 0.72 18.75 9.96
N SER A 77 0.74 17.45 9.64
CA SER A 77 1.49 16.47 10.43
C SER A 77 2.98 16.83 10.47
N LYS A 78 3.59 16.61 11.64
CA LYS A 78 5.04 16.84 11.85
C LYS A 78 5.91 16.04 10.88
N LEU A 79 5.39 14.92 10.36
CA LEU A 79 6.06 14.06 9.39
C LEU A 79 6.21 14.74 8.02
N TYR A 80 5.18 15.47 7.58
CA TYR A 80 5.07 15.97 6.21
C TYR A 80 5.34 17.47 6.08
N ARG A 81 4.75 18.31 6.95
CA ARG A 81 4.91 19.78 6.95
C ARG A 81 4.76 20.40 5.55
N LEU A 82 3.66 20.04 4.87
CA LEU A 82 3.39 20.46 3.50
C LEU A 82 2.58 21.77 3.46
N PRO A 83 2.62 22.52 2.34
CA PRO A 83 1.71 23.63 2.09
C PRO A 83 0.24 23.15 2.14
N LEU A 84 -0.64 23.93 2.77
CA LEU A 84 -2.04 23.54 2.96
C LEU A 84 -2.91 23.74 1.72
N GLU A 85 -2.46 24.61 0.81
CA GLU A 85 -3.17 24.92 -0.42
C GLU A 85 -2.85 23.89 -1.51
N LEU A 86 -3.90 23.38 -2.15
CA LEU A 86 -3.79 22.51 -3.32
C LEU A 86 -4.03 23.31 -4.59
N LYS A 87 -3.10 23.18 -5.54
CA LYS A 87 -3.30 23.69 -6.90
C LYS A 87 -4.30 22.79 -7.62
N THR A 88 -5.21 23.39 -8.37
CA THR A 88 -6.17 22.66 -9.20
C THR A 88 -5.93 22.97 -10.67
N PRO A 89 -6.13 21.99 -11.58
CA PRO A 89 -6.45 20.58 -11.30
C PRO A 89 -5.31 19.83 -10.60
N LEU A 90 -5.64 18.77 -9.87
CA LEU A 90 -4.65 17.85 -9.30
C LEU A 90 -3.99 17.06 -10.44
N GLU A 91 -2.67 17.11 -10.47
CA GLU A 91 -1.87 16.38 -11.44
C GLU A 91 -1.93 14.86 -11.17
N VAL A 92 -2.01 14.07 -12.23
CA VAL A 92 -2.05 12.61 -12.16
C VAL A 92 -0.86 12.04 -12.94
N ILE A 93 0.27 11.85 -12.26
CA ILE A 93 1.59 11.64 -12.88
C ILE A 93 1.70 10.26 -13.54
N ASN A 94 1.05 9.23 -13.00
CA ASN A 94 0.99 7.90 -13.63
C ASN A 94 -0.23 7.12 -13.13
N PRO A 95 -1.39 7.19 -13.81
CA PRO A 95 -2.59 6.57 -13.30
C PRO A 95 -2.64 5.05 -13.50
N GLN A 96 -1.56 4.41 -13.97
CA GLN A 96 -1.47 2.95 -14.03
C GLN A 96 -1.46 2.38 -12.61
N LEU A 97 -2.18 1.28 -12.40
CA LEU A 97 -2.17 0.59 -11.11
C LEU A 97 -0.88 -0.18 -10.93
N GLU A 98 -0.30 -0.03 -9.76
CA GLU A 98 0.85 -0.78 -9.29
C GLU A 98 0.49 -1.56 -8.04
N MET A 99 1.08 -2.76 -7.93
CA MET A 99 0.87 -3.65 -6.80
C MET A 99 2.22 -4.12 -6.25
N THR A 100 2.59 -3.58 -5.10
CA THR A 100 3.86 -3.86 -4.42
C THR A 100 3.62 -4.70 -3.16
N PRO A 101 4.49 -5.68 -2.83
CA PRO A 101 4.37 -6.43 -1.58
C PRO A 101 4.39 -5.50 -0.35
N VAL A 102 3.58 -5.82 0.66
CA VAL A 102 3.62 -5.08 1.93
C VAL A 102 4.78 -5.60 2.77
N GLU A 103 5.56 -4.68 3.30
CA GLU A 103 6.66 -4.97 4.21
C GLU A 103 6.42 -4.27 5.54
N TYR A 104 6.80 -4.92 6.63
CA TYR A 104 6.71 -4.34 7.96
C TYR A 104 7.88 -4.81 8.82
N THR A 105 8.28 -3.95 9.76
CA THR A 105 9.34 -4.26 10.72
C THR A 105 8.78 -5.14 11.84
N HIS A 106 9.47 -6.24 12.14
CA HIS A 106 9.17 -7.13 13.25
C HIS A 106 10.39 -7.25 14.16
N VAL A 107 10.19 -7.15 15.48
CA VAL A 107 11.25 -7.40 16.46
C VAL A 107 11.06 -8.83 16.95
N ALA A 108 11.86 -9.75 16.40
CA ALA A 108 11.89 -11.14 16.86
C ALA A 108 12.65 -11.22 18.18
N ALA A 109 12.11 -11.95 19.15
CA ALA A 109 12.75 -12.16 20.45
C ALA A 109 12.80 -13.65 20.83
N SER A 110 13.97 -14.10 21.28
CA SER A 110 14.17 -15.43 21.87
C SER A 110 15.11 -15.33 23.05
N GLY A 111 14.63 -15.68 24.25
CA GLY A 111 15.38 -15.51 25.49
C GLY A 111 15.85 -14.06 25.68
N ASN A 112 17.17 -13.85 25.69
CA ASN A 112 17.79 -12.52 25.79
C ASN A 112 18.11 -11.87 24.44
N GLU A 113 17.96 -12.60 23.34
CA GLU A 113 18.26 -12.10 22.01
C GLU A 113 17.06 -11.38 21.40
N LYS A 114 17.31 -10.22 20.81
CA LYS A 114 16.33 -9.46 20.03
C LYS A 114 16.93 -9.07 18.71
N LYS A 115 16.19 -9.32 17.63
CA LYS A 115 16.61 -8.98 16.28
C LYS A 115 15.47 -8.30 15.52
N THR A 116 15.77 -7.13 14.97
CA THR A 116 14.84 -6.41 14.09
C THR A 116 14.99 -6.94 12.68
N ILE A 117 13.89 -7.39 12.08
CA ILE A 117 13.85 -7.93 10.72
C ILE A 117 12.73 -7.25 9.92
N LEU A 118 12.94 -7.13 8.60
CA LEU A 118 11.90 -6.71 7.67
C LEU A 118 11.14 -7.95 7.16
N VAL A 119 9.82 -7.97 7.37
CA VAL A 119 8.96 -9.09 6.98
C VAL A 119 8.08 -8.67 5.81
N THR A 120 8.18 -9.40 4.70
CA THR A 120 7.26 -9.25 3.57
C THR A 120 6.02 -10.10 3.79
N SER A 121 4.83 -9.49 3.74
CA SER A 121 3.55 -10.18 3.75
C SER A 121 3.30 -10.84 2.38
N PRO A 122 3.28 -12.17 2.27
CA PRO A 122 3.26 -12.85 0.97
C PRO A 122 1.92 -12.68 0.22
N LEU A 123 0.83 -12.44 0.94
CA LEU A 123 -0.54 -12.41 0.41
C LEU A 123 -1.24 -11.06 0.59
N LYS A 124 -0.46 -10.01 0.83
CA LYS A 124 -0.94 -8.64 1.00
C LYS A 124 -0.06 -7.70 0.21
N TRP A 125 -0.70 -6.85 -0.59
CA TRP A 125 -0.03 -5.91 -1.47
C TRP A 125 -0.60 -4.51 -1.29
N ALA A 126 0.26 -3.50 -1.32
CA ALA A 126 -0.16 -2.11 -1.45
C ALA A 126 -0.64 -1.88 -2.88
N LEU A 127 -1.78 -1.23 -3.02
CA LEU A 127 -2.36 -0.84 -4.30
C LEU A 127 -2.18 0.67 -4.46
N THR A 128 -1.36 1.07 -5.42
CA THR A 128 -0.98 2.47 -5.64
C THR A 128 -1.08 2.83 -7.12
N TYR A 129 -0.95 4.11 -7.42
CA TYR A 129 -0.59 4.55 -8.77
C TYR A 129 0.90 4.29 -9.02
N GLY A 130 1.27 4.17 -10.29
CA GLY A 130 2.62 3.77 -10.69
C GLY A 130 3.68 4.76 -10.18
N GLY A 131 4.71 4.23 -9.52
CA GLY A 131 5.78 5.03 -8.91
C GLY A 131 5.47 5.55 -7.51
N PHE A 132 4.26 5.35 -7.00
CA PHE A 132 3.85 5.81 -5.66
C PHE A 132 3.77 4.69 -4.62
N GLY A 133 4.54 3.61 -4.79
CA GLY A 133 4.57 2.49 -3.86
C GLY A 133 5.17 2.86 -2.48
N PRO A 134 4.76 2.18 -1.38
CA PRO A 134 5.25 2.50 -0.04
C PRO A 134 6.77 2.36 0.15
N GLY A 135 7.42 1.44 -0.59
CA GLY A 135 8.88 1.28 -0.54
C GLY A 135 9.62 2.53 -1.02
N HIS A 136 9.22 3.06 -2.17
CA HIS A 136 9.80 4.32 -2.68
C HIS A 136 9.43 5.50 -1.79
N PHE A 137 8.23 5.50 -1.20
CA PHE A 137 7.84 6.52 -0.24
C PHE A 137 8.70 6.53 1.02
N ARG A 138 9.05 5.35 1.54
CA ARG A 138 9.97 5.17 2.67
C ARG A 138 11.36 5.73 2.35
N GLU A 139 11.89 5.43 1.17
CA GLU A 139 13.17 5.98 0.70
C GLU A 139 13.12 7.51 0.66
N LEU A 140 12.04 8.09 0.13
CA LEU A 140 11.83 9.54 0.10
C LEU A 140 11.75 10.15 1.51
N LEU A 141 11.07 9.49 2.45
CA LEU A 141 10.93 9.97 3.83
C LEU A 141 12.26 9.96 4.58
N ASN A 142 13.09 8.94 4.34
CA ASN A 142 14.39 8.74 4.98
C ASN A 142 15.54 9.48 4.26
N GLY A 143 15.33 9.94 3.03
CA GLY A 143 16.35 10.61 2.24
C GLY A 143 16.58 12.07 2.62
N ASP A 144 17.84 12.52 2.56
CA ASP A 144 18.23 13.89 2.90
C ASP A 144 17.82 14.93 1.84
N ASN A 145 17.64 14.51 0.58
CA ASN A 145 17.33 15.38 -0.56
C ASN A 145 15.84 15.47 -0.92
N ARG A 146 14.94 15.11 0.02
CA ARG A 146 13.50 15.14 -0.26
C ARG A 146 13.02 16.56 -0.56
N THR A 147 12.35 16.76 -1.68
CA THR A 147 11.70 18.04 -1.97
C THR A 147 10.28 18.03 -1.41
N THR A 148 9.78 19.22 -1.06
CA THR A 148 8.38 19.39 -0.62
C THR A 148 7.40 18.98 -1.71
N ASP A 149 7.75 19.19 -2.98
CA ASP A 149 6.91 18.84 -4.13
C ASP A 149 6.77 17.32 -4.28
N ASP A 150 7.89 16.58 -4.26
CA ASP A 150 7.87 15.11 -4.33
C ASP A 150 7.01 14.52 -3.21
N LEU A 151 7.20 15.03 -1.98
CA LEU A 151 6.46 14.56 -0.82
C LEU A 151 4.95 14.87 -0.93
N GLN A 152 4.61 16.05 -1.45
CA GLN A 152 3.23 16.43 -1.72
C GLN A 152 2.60 15.52 -2.76
N GLN A 153 3.31 15.19 -3.84
CA GLN A 153 2.84 14.28 -4.88
C GLN A 153 2.56 12.89 -4.32
N PHE A 154 3.43 12.36 -3.46
CA PHE A 154 3.20 11.09 -2.78
C PHE A 154 1.93 11.08 -1.94
N VAL A 155 1.74 12.10 -1.10
CA VAL A 155 0.54 12.24 -0.28
C VAL A 155 -0.69 12.32 -1.17
N LEU A 156 -0.68 13.17 -2.19
CA LEU A 156 -1.81 13.36 -3.09
C LEU A 156 -2.20 12.07 -3.82
N HIS A 157 -1.25 11.30 -4.34
CA HIS A 157 -1.56 10.06 -5.06
C HIS A 157 -2.18 8.98 -4.16
N HIS A 158 -1.74 8.89 -2.90
CA HIS A 158 -2.38 8.01 -1.91
C HIS A 158 -3.79 8.48 -1.55
N LEU A 159 -4.00 9.79 -1.38
CA LEU A 159 -5.32 10.36 -1.11
C LEU A 159 -6.28 10.21 -2.29
N MET A 160 -5.79 10.34 -3.52
CA MET A 160 -6.56 10.07 -4.73
C MET A 160 -6.98 8.59 -4.82
N MET A 161 -6.06 7.65 -4.53
CA MET A 161 -6.38 6.22 -4.47
C MET A 161 -7.44 5.94 -3.39
N HIS A 162 -7.25 6.49 -2.19
CA HIS A 162 -8.20 6.39 -1.09
C HIS A 162 -9.59 6.92 -1.46
N SER A 163 -9.67 8.09 -2.11
CA SER A 163 -10.92 8.67 -2.58
C SER A 163 -11.62 7.77 -3.60
N VAL A 164 -10.87 7.21 -4.55
CA VAL A 164 -11.40 6.25 -5.53
C VAL A 164 -12.02 5.02 -4.87
N VAL A 165 -11.30 4.35 -3.97
CA VAL A 165 -11.78 3.09 -3.37
C VAL A 165 -12.91 3.29 -2.35
N THR A 166 -12.96 4.45 -1.69
CA THR A 166 -14.02 4.75 -0.71
C THR A 166 -15.30 5.26 -1.37
N LYS A 167 -15.21 5.97 -2.50
CA LYS A 167 -16.39 6.50 -3.21
C LYS A 167 -16.97 5.56 -4.25
N GLN A 168 -16.26 4.50 -4.61
CA GLN A 168 -16.75 3.47 -5.52
C GLN A 168 -16.93 2.12 -4.80
N PRO A 169 -17.99 1.93 -3.98
CA PRO A 169 -18.20 0.69 -3.23
C PRO A 169 -18.35 -0.55 -4.12
N GLY A 170 -18.69 -0.37 -5.40
CA GLY A 170 -18.70 -1.45 -6.40
C GLY A 170 -17.33 -2.13 -6.57
N LEU A 171 -16.24 -1.37 -6.53
CA LEU A 171 -14.87 -1.91 -6.62
C LEU A 171 -14.58 -2.85 -5.46
N ALA A 172 -14.85 -2.41 -4.23
CA ALA A 172 -14.66 -3.22 -3.04
C ALA A 172 -15.53 -4.49 -3.06
N LYS A 173 -16.77 -4.41 -3.57
CA LYS A 173 -17.66 -5.57 -3.72
C LYS A 173 -17.12 -6.59 -4.74
N ILE A 174 -16.72 -6.12 -5.92
CA ILE A 174 -16.18 -6.98 -7.00
C ILE A 174 -14.90 -7.67 -6.50
N LEU A 175 -13.95 -6.91 -5.96
CA LEU A 175 -12.69 -7.48 -5.50
C LEU A 175 -12.88 -8.45 -4.33
N ARG A 176 -13.81 -8.18 -3.41
CA ARG A 176 -14.19 -9.17 -2.37
C ARG A 176 -14.79 -10.44 -2.98
N ALA A 177 -15.65 -10.34 -4.00
CA ALA A 177 -16.22 -11.49 -4.68
C ALA A 177 -15.15 -12.32 -5.44
N LEU A 178 -14.09 -11.66 -5.91
CA LEU A 178 -12.91 -12.28 -6.51
C LEU A 178 -11.91 -12.80 -5.46
N HIS A 179 -12.26 -12.81 -4.17
CA HIS A 179 -11.41 -13.23 -3.06
C HIS A 179 -10.18 -12.36 -2.79
N PHE A 180 -10.21 -11.11 -3.25
CA PHE A 180 -9.18 -10.09 -3.04
C PHE A 180 -9.70 -8.85 -2.32
N PRO A 181 -10.15 -8.93 -1.05
CA PRO A 181 -10.70 -7.78 -0.34
C PRO A 181 -9.72 -6.60 -0.29
N LEU A 182 -10.27 -5.39 -0.53
CA LEU A 182 -9.57 -4.13 -0.26
C LEU A 182 -9.66 -3.79 1.23
N SER A 183 -8.57 -3.26 1.78
CA SER A 183 -8.54 -2.59 3.08
C SER A 183 -7.87 -1.22 2.95
N VAL A 184 -8.22 -0.31 3.85
CA VAL A 184 -7.50 0.95 4.06
C VAL A 184 -6.97 0.90 5.47
N GLU A 185 -5.66 1.05 5.63
CA GLU A 185 -5.01 1.01 6.94
C GLU A 185 -4.00 2.16 7.04
N GLN A 186 -3.68 2.53 8.27
CA GLN A 186 -2.60 3.46 8.58
C GLN A 186 -1.39 2.67 9.05
N SER A 187 -0.21 3.21 8.81
CA SER A 187 1.05 2.64 9.30
C SER A 187 1.78 3.70 10.09
N PRO A 188 2.36 3.39 11.27
CA PRO A 188 3.16 4.34 12.03
C PRO A 188 4.29 4.98 11.21
N GLU A 189 4.82 4.26 10.23
CA GLU A 189 5.84 4.73 9.30
C GLU A 189 5.38 5.93 8.45
N PHE A 190 4.10 5.97 8.09
CA PHE A 190 3.50 6.98 7.20
C PHE A 190 2.48 7.85 7.96
N GLY A 191 2.53 7.85 9.30
CA GLY A 191 1.58 8.57 10.15
C GLY A 191 0.12 8.23 9.84
N ASP A 192 -0.71 9.26 9.73
CA ASP A 192 -2.15 9.11 9.51
C ASP A 192 -2.54 8.92 8.03
N LEU A 193 -1.58 8.83 7.10
CA LEU A 193 -1.86 8.68 5.69
C LEU A 193 -2.61 7.36 5.42
N PRO A 194 -3.78 7.39 4.75
CA PRO A 194 -4.49 6.16 4.40
C PRO A 194 -3.77 5.41 3.29
N LEU A 195 -3.36 4.18 3.58
CA LEU A 195 -2.74 3.28 2.61
C LEU A 195 -3.76 2.24 2.18
N THR A 196 -3.88 2.06 0.86
CA THR A 196 -4.82 1.10 0.28
C THR A 196 -4.11 -0.22 0.03
N TYR A 197 -4.69 -1.30 0.53
CA TYR A 197 -4.16 -2.64 0.38
C TYR A 197 -5.17 -3.55 -0.29
N VAL A 198 -4.66 -4.54 -1.00
CA VAL A 198 -5.38 -5.73 -1.44
C VAL A 198 -4.76 -6.96 -0.79
N SER A 199 -5.59 -7.83 -0.25
CA SER A 199 -5.15 -9.09 0.37
C SER A 199 -5.82 -10.28 -0.28
N ALA A 200 -5.18 -11.44 -0.30
CA ALA A 200 -5.89 -12.69 -0.58
C ALA A 200 -6.79 -13.07 0.60
N SER A 201 -7.88 -13.81 0.33
CA SER A 201 -8.82 -14.27 1.37
C SER A 201 -8.30 -15.45 2.21
N ILE A 202 -7.06 -15.87 2.01
CA ILE A 202 -6.39 -16.91 2.79
C ILE A 202 -5.28 -16.27 3.63
N SER A 203 -4.99 -16.83 4.80
CA SER A 203 -3.98 -16.32 5.72
C SER A 203 -2.67 -17.09 5.62
N THR A 204 -1.59 -16.43 6.01
CA THR A 204 -0.30 -17.06 6.28
C THR A 204 0.06 -16.87 7.75
N VAL A 205 0.81 -17.82 8.30
CA VAL A 205 1.33 -17.74 9.66
C VAL A 205 2.82 -17.42 9.59
N ARG A 206 3.24 -16.41 10.34
CA ARG A 206 4.66 -16.14 10.53
C ARG A 206 5.25 -17.22 11.45
N PRO A 207 6.43 -17.79 11.14
CA PRO A 207 7.11 -18.73 12.03
C PRO A 207 7.38 -18.13 13.42
N PRO A 208 7.62 -18.97 14.45
CA PRO A 208 8.07 -18.51 15.76
C PRO A 208 9.37 -17.71 15.70
N ASP A 209 9.55 -16.77 16.64
CA ASP A 209 10.70 -15.86 16.65
C ASP A 209 12.05 -16.59 16.78
N GLU A 210 12.10 -17.70 17.52
CA GLU A 210 13.27 -18.59 17.62
C GLU A 210 13.77 -19.04 16.25
N VAL A 211 12.84 -19.50 15.40
CA VAL A 211 13.14 -19.98 14.04
C VAL A 211 13.52 -18.83 13.12
N LEU A 212 12.94 -17.64 13.31
CA LEU A 212 13.31 -16.45 12.55
C LEU A 212 14.75 -16.04 12.85
N ILE A 213 15.13 -15.98 14.12
CA ILE A 213 16.49 -15.65 14.56
C ILE A 213 17.48 -16.66 13.95
N GLU A 214 17.28 -17.97 14.17
CA GLU A 214 18.15 -19.03 13.62
C GLU A 214 18.30 -18.91 12.09
N SER A 215 17.18 -18.74 11.37
CA SER A 215 17.22 -18.66 9.91
C SER A 215 17.95 -17.43 9.38
N THR A 216 17.88 -16.29 10.08
CA THR A 216 18.56 -15.06 9.68
C THR A 216 20.06 -15.10 9.97
N GLU A 217 20.49 -15.79 11.03
CA GLU A 217 21.90 -16.06 11.31
C GLU A 217 22.51 -16.95 10.22
N VAL A 218 21.81 -18.01 9.83
CA VAL A 218 22.24 -18.93 8.76
C VAL A 218 22.28 -18.22 7.40
N SER A 219 21.35 -17.30 7.14
CA SER A 219 21.30 -16.56 5.87
C SER A 219 22.32 -15.43 5.75
N GLY A 220 23.03 -15.07 6.83
CA GLY A 220 24.01 -13.96 6.84
C GLY A 220 23.43 -12.57 6.55
N MET A 221 22.11 -12.42 6.47
CA MET A 221 21.43 -11.14 6.31
C MET A 221 21.33 -10.50 7.69
N ASN A 222 22.41 -9.87 8.13
CA ASN A 222 22.32 -8.83 9.15
C ASN A 222 21.72 -7.59 8.47
N ALA A 223 20.74 -6.99 9.15
CA ALA A 223 20.00 -5.82 8.71
C ALA A 223 20.92 -4.66 8.26
#